data_AF-A0A1G0IT18-F1
#
_entry.id   AF-A0A1G0IT18-F1
#
_cell.length_a   1.000
_cell.length_b   1.000
_cell.length_c   1.000
_cell.angle_alpha   90.00
_cell.angle_beta   90.00
_cell.angle_gamma   90.00
#
_symmetry.space_group_name_H-M   'P 1'
#
loop_
_entity.id
_entity.type
_entity.pdbx_description
1 polymer ?
#
loop_
_entity_poly.entity_id
_entity_poly.type
_entity_poly.pdbx_seq_one_letter_code
_entity_poly.pdbx_strand_id
1 'polypeptide(L)'
;MLKITHYFWIGNEPVLTTQFLLATVKETPSDAELISHQLMLRAGLIRKLASGLYTWLPTGLRVLKKVENIVREEMNRAGALEILMPAVQPAELWQESGRWGDYGPELLRLKDRHDREFCFGPTHEEVVTTLMRNELFSYKQLPVNVYQIQTKFRDEIRPRFGVMRAREFMMKDSYSFHVDMESLRATYQAMYDAYTKIFTRLGLRFRAVLAVTGQIGGSHSHEFQVLAESGEDIVVYCEESDYAANIERAENLSGTLPVQEGDDSPDGKGKLKFARGIEVGHVFQLGDKYSKSMNLSVLGEDGKSFFPQMGCYGVG
;
A
#
# COMPACT_ATOMS: atom_id res chain seq x y z
N MET A 1 48.00 3.30 -21.04
CA MET A 1 46.86 3.65 -20.17
C MET A 1 45.63 2.90 -20.65
N LEU A 2 45.22 1.83 -19.96
CA LEU A 2 43.91 1.24 -20.20
C LEU A 2 42.86 2.25 -19.72
N LYS A 3 42.14 2.88 -20.66
CA LYS A 3 40.87 3.54 -20.32
C LYS A 3 39.92 2.42 -19.91
N ILE A 4 39.72 2.25 -18.60
CA ILE A 4 38.66 1.38 -18.09
C ILE A 4 37.35 2.07 -18.44
N THR A 5 36.80 1.73 -19.61
CA THR A 5 35.50 2.20 -20.04
C THR A 5 34.46 1.47 -19.20
N HIS A 6 33.85 2.19 -18.27
CA HIS A 6 32.74 1.66 -17.49
C HIS A 6 31.45 1.87 -18.30
N TYR A 7 30.59 0.85 -18.30
CA TYR A 7 29.32 0.83 -19.03
C TYR A 7 28.16 0.60 -18.07
N PHE A 8 27.03 1.23 -18.37
CA PHE A 8 25.71 0.93 -17.83
C PHE A 8 24.84 0.34 -18.93
N TRP A 9 23.96 -0.60 -18.61
CA TRP A 9 23.09 -1.21 -19.62
C TRP A 9 21.73 -0.51 -19.64
N ILE A 10 21.32 0.09 -20.75
CA ILE A 10 19.95 0.60 -20.96
C ILE A 10 19.23 -0.40 -21.87
N GLY A 11 18.27 -1.14 -21.30
CA GLY A 11 17.72 -2.33 -21.98
C GLY A 11 18.85 -3.34 -22.24
N ASN A 12 19.02 -3.73 -23.49
CA ASN A 12 20.08 -4.63 -23.93
C ASN A 12 21.31 -3.90 -24.51
N GLU A 13 21.32 -2.56 -24.51
CA GLU A 13 22.39 -1.76 -25.09
C GLU A 13 23.34 -1.21 -24.02
N PRO A 14 24.67 -1.35 -24.19
CA PRO A 14 25.64 -0.72 -23.30
C PRO A 14 25.75 0.78 -23.59
N VAL A 15 25.71 1.57 -22.54
CA VAL A 15 25.84 3.04 -22.55
C VAL A 15 27.04 3.40 -21.70
N LEU A 16 27.85 4.34 -22.19
CA LEU A 16 29.00 4.84 -21.45
C LEU A 16 28.55 5.50 -20.15
N THR A 17 29.28 5.29 -19.05
CA THR A 17 29.02 5.98 -17.78
C THR A 17 28.92 7.51 -17.95
N THR A 18 29.71 8.09 -18.87
CA THR A 18 29.69 9.53 -19.17
C THR A 18 28.43 10.02 -19.89
N GLN A 19 27.65 9.11 -20.48
CA GLN A 19 26.36 9.39 -21.14
C GLN A 19 25.19 9.08 -20.22
N PHE A 20 25.44 8.50 -19.04
CA PHE A 20 24.41 8.20 -18.05
C PHE A 20 24.43 9.28 -16.96
N LEU A 21 23.26 9.79 -16.57
CA LEU A 21 23.13 10.75 -15.46
C LEU A 21 23.35 10.04 -14.11
N LEU A 22 24.61 9.94 -13.69
CA LEU A 22 25.02 9.55 -12.33
C LEU A 22 25.28 10.79 -11.50
N ALA A 23 24.22 11.38 -10.96
CA ALA A 23 24.30 12.57 -10.13
C ALA A 23 24.61 12.23 -8.66
N THR A 24 25.75 11.59 -8.37
CA THR A 24 26.15 11.30 -6.98
C THR A 24 26.56 12.58 -6.25
N VAL A 25 26.35 12.64 -4.94
CA VAL A 25 26.78 13.76 -4.09
C VAL A 25 27.63 13.28 -2.93
N LYS A 26 28.67 14.05 -2.60
CA LYS A 26 29.59 13.74 -1.52
C LYS A 26 28.94 13.95 -0.15
N GLU A 27 28.25 15.08 -0.01
CA GLU A 27 27.64 15.51 1.24
C GLU A 27 26.16 15.15 1.27
N THR A 28 25.70 14.71 2.42
CA THR A 28 24.28 14.46 2.69
C THR A 28 23.60 15.79 3.02
N PRO A 29 22.44 16.11 2.43
CA PRO A 29 21.62 17.23 2.87
C PRO A 29 21.28 17.11 4.37
N SER A 30 21.34 18.24 5.09
CA SER A 30 21.13 18.26 6.54
C SER A 30 19.70 17.88 6.98
N ASP A 31 18.74 17.91 6.06
CA ASP A 31 17.34 17.52 6.28
C ASP A 31 17.09 16.00 6.09
N ALA A 32 18.12 15.21 5.78
CA ALA A 32 18.01 13.76 5.63
C ALA A 32 18.38 13.02 6.92
N GLU A 33 17.37 12.71 7.75
CA GLU A 33 17.58 12.04 9.05
C GLU A 33 17.88 10.53 8.93
N LEU A 34 17.13 9.80 8.10
CA LEU A 34 17.26 8.33 8.00
C LEU A 34 18.29 7.89 6.97
N ILE A 35 19.04 6.84 7.30
CA ILE A 35 20.14 6.31 6.47
C ILE A 35 19.69 5.97 5.05
N SER A 36 18.48 5.44 4.86
CA SER A 36 17.90 5.17 3.54
C SER A 36 17.77 6.45 2.71
N HIS A 37 17.18 7.50 3.27
CA HIS A 37 17.05 8.81 2.63
C HIS A 37 18.43 9.42 2.28
N GLN A 38 19.39 9.36 3.22
CA GLN A 38 20.75 9.86 3.00
C GLN A 38 21.45 9.13 1.84
N LEU A 39 21.38 7.79 1.83
CA LEU A 39 22.01 6.98 0.79
C LEU A 39 21.33 7.15 -0.57
N MET A 40 20.00 7.22 -0.62
CA MET A 40 19.27 7.46 -1.87
C MET A 40 19.64 8.81 -2.50
N LEU A 41 19.84 9.86 -1.70
CA LEU A 41 20.30 11.15 -2.18
C LEU A 41 21.76 11.12 -2.65
N ARG A 42 22.66 10.50 -1.87
CA ARG A 42 24.10 10.40 -2.17
C ARG A 42 24.39 9.56 -3.40
N ALA A 43 23.68 8.46 -3.57
CA ALA A 43 23.80 7.58 -4.73
C ALA A 43 23.11 8.13 -5.98
N GLY A 44 22.45 9.29 -5.90
CA GLY A 44 21.75 9.89 -7.04
C GLY A 44 20.56 9.04 -7.49
N LEU A 45 19.82 8.44 -6.55
CA LEU A 45 18.59 7.70 -6.84
C LEU A 45 17.38 8.62 -6.90
N ILE A 46 17.34 9.64 -6.03
CA ILE A 46 16.25 10.62 -5.95
C ILE A 46 16.78 12.04 -5.79
N ARG A 47 15.97 13.02 -6.15
CA ARG A 47 16.19 14.45 -5.88
C ARG A 47 14.91 15.08 -5.33
N LYS A 48 15.04 15.85 -4.25
CA LYS A 48 13.93 16.59 -3.66
C LYS A 48 13.55 17.75 -4.59
N LEU A 49 12.28 17.79 -5.00
CA LEU A 49 11.70 18.89 -5.76
C LEU A 49 11.01 19.88 -4.81
N ALA A 50 10.25 19.35 -3.85
CA ALA A 50 9.61 20.10 -2.76
C ALA A 50 9.47 19.20 -1.53
N SER A 51 8.89 19.71 -0.44
CA SER A 51 8.60 18.88 0.74
C SER A 51 7.73 17.68 0.36
N GLY A 52 8.22 16.46 0.61
CA GLY A 52 7.52 15.22 0.27
C GLY A 52 7.35 14.94 -1.23
N LEU A 53 8.05 15.66 -2.12
CA LEU A 53 8.01 15.45 -3.58
C LEU A 53 9.41 15.15 -4.11
N TYR A 54 9.57 14.00 -4.77
CA TYR A 54 10.87 13.50 -5.20
C TYR A 54 10.86 13.11 -6.68
N THR A 55 11.87 13.59 -7.40
CA THR A 55 12.18 13.10 -8.75
C THR A 55 13.00 11.82 -8.64
N TRP A 56 12.53 10.74 -9.25
CA TRP A 56 13.33 9.53 -9.45
C TRP A 56 14.35 9.74 -10.56
N LEU A 57 15.63 9.68 -10.21
CA LEU A 57 16.73 9.74 -11.17
C LEU A 57 16.91 8.39 -11.88
N PRO A 58 17.65 8.30 -13.00
CA PRO A 58 17.71 7.08 -13.80
C PRO A 58 18.07 5.81 -13.03
N THR A 59 19.02 5.86 -12.10
CA THR A 59 19.38 4.70 -11.26
C THR A 59 18.25 4.32 -10.30
N GLY A 60 17.62 5.30 -9.66
CA GLY A 60 16.51 5.06 -8.73
C GLY A 60 15.28 4.51 -9.45
N LEU A 61 14.93 5.07 -10.60
CA LEU A 61 13.80 4.62 -11.42
C LEU A 61 13.98 3.16 -11.87
N ARG A 62 15.20 2.73 -12.18
CA ARG A 62 15.48 1.31 -12.49
C ARG A 62 15.21 0.39 -11.31
N VAL A 63 15.52 0.83 -10.09
CA VAL A 63 15.20 0.07 -8.88
C VAL A 63 13.70 0.02 -8.67
N LEU A 64 13.01 1.16 -8.76
CA LEU A 64 11.54 1.24 -8.65
C LEU A 64 10.87 0.30 -9.65
N LYS A 65 11.31 0.29 -10.91
CA LYS A 65 10.76 -0.61 -11.95
C LYS A 65 11.00 -2.09 -11.68
N LYS A 66 12.10 -2.46 -11.02
CA LYS A 66 12.32 -3.85 -10.59
C LYS A 66 11.34 -4.26 -9.50
N VAL A 67 11.11 -3.39 -8.52
CA VAL A 67 10.12 -3.62 -7.46
C VAL A 67 8.72 -3.74 -8.06
N GLU A 68 8.33 -2.78 -8.90
CA GLU A 68 7.06 -2.76 -9.62
C GLU A 68 6.80 -4.07 -10.38
N ASN A 69 7.80 -4.57 -11.11
CA ASN A 69 7.66 -5.80 -11.88
C ASN A 69 7.49 -7.05 -11.00
N ILE A 70 8.21 -7.15 -9.87
CA ILE A 70 8.03 -8.26 -8.92
C ILE A 70 6.60 -8.24 -8.35
N VAL A 71 6.11 -7.06 -7.97
CA VAL A 71 4.75 -6.88 -7.47
C VAL A 71 3.73 -7.31 -8.54
N ARG A 72 3.85 -6.78 -9.76
CA ARG A 72 2.98 -7.12 -10.89
C ARG A 72 2.96 -8.62 -11.19
N GLU A 73 4.13 -9.27 -11.22
CA GLU A 73 4.23 -10.70 -11.49
C GLU A 73 3.48 -11.55 -10.45
N GLU A 74 3.59 -11.24 -9.16
CA GLU A 74 2.90 -12.00 -8.12
C GLU A 74 1.40 -11.69 -8.05
N MET A 75 0.99 -10.44 -8.33
CA MET A 75 -0.43 -10.10 -8.46
C MET A 75 -1.09 -10.85 -9.63
N ASN A 76 -0.42 -10.88 -10.79
CA ASN A 76 -0.88 -11.63 -11.96
C ASN A 76 -0.92 -13.14 -11.68
N ARG A 77 0.08 -13.68 -10.97
CA ARG A 77 0.11 -15.08 -10.55
C ARG A 77 -1.05 -15.42 -9.62
N ALA A 78 -1.47 -14.48 -8.77
CA ALA A 78 -2.62 -14.62 -7.89
C ALA A 78 -3.98 -14.41 -8.62
N GLY A 79 -3.97 -14.20 -9.93
CA GLY A 79 -5.18 -14.04 -10.74
C GLY A 79 -5.79 -12.63 -10.69
N ALA A 80 -5.09 -11.64 -10.15
CA ALA A 80 -5.55 -10.26 -10.18
C ALA A 80 -5.34 -9.63 -11.56
N LEU A 81 -6.26 -8.76 -11.98
CA LEU A 81 -6.30 -8.14 -13.30
C LEU A 81 -5.80 -6.69 -13.22
N GLU A 82 -4.72 -6.38 -13.95
CA GLU A 82 -4.16 -5.02 -13.96
C GLU A 82 -5.05 -4.07 -14.78
N ILE A 83 -5.44 -2.95 -14.16
CA ILE A 83 -6.15 -1.81 -14.74
C ILE A 83 -5.40 -0.52 -14.37
N LEU A 84 -5.81 0.63 -14.93
CA LEU A 84 -5.26 1.93 -14.56
C LEU A 84 -6.38 2.95 -14.42
N MET A 85 -6.59 3.44 -13.20
CA MET A 85 -7.62 4.43 -12.88
C MET A 85 -7.03 5.85 -12.85
N PRO A 86 -7.85 6.89 -13.12
CA PRO A 86 -7.39 8.28 -13.06
C PRO A 86 -6.88 8.71 -11.69
N ALA A 87 -5.89 9.60 -11.68
CA ALA A 87 -5.40 10.24 -10.45
C ALA A 87 -6.36 11.32 -9.93
N VAL A 88 -6.94 12.10 -10.83
CA VAL A 88 -7.92 13.14 -10.51
C VAL A 88 -9.29 12.49 -10.42
N GLN A 89 -9.96 12.65 -9.28
CA GLN A 89 -11.21 11.96 -8.97
C GLN A 89 -12.29 12.99 -8.63
N PRO A 90 -13.51 12.85 -9.19
CA PRO A 90 -14.63 13.75 -8.91
C PRO A 90 -15.06 13.68 -7.44
N ALA A 91 -15.33 14.85 -6.83
CA ALA A 91 -15.73 14.95 -5.43
C ALA A 91 -17.04 14.20 -5.13
N GLU A 92 -17.94 14.12 -6.11
CA GLU A 92 -19.26 13.48 -5.99
C GLU A 92 -19.13 12.01 -5.57
N LEU A 93 -18.12 11.29 -6.08
CA LEU A 93 -17.91 9.88 -5.71
C LEU A 93 -17.48 9.73 -4.24
N TRP A 94 -16.67 10.66 -3.74
CA TRP A 94 -16.25 10.72 -2.35
C TRP A 94 -17.38 11.19 -1.42
N GLN A 95 -18.33 11.96 -1.94
CA GLN A 95 -19.53 12.35 -1.22
C GLN A 95 -20.50 11.16 -1.12
N GLU A 96 -20.64 10.34 -2.16
CA GLU A 96 -21.43 9.08 -2.12
C GLU A 96 -20.94 8.14 -1.01
N SER A 97 -19.62 8.02 -0.81
CA SER A 97 -19.06 7.18 0.27
C SER A 97 -19.05 7.86 1.64
N GLY A 98 -19.31 9.17 1.71
CA GLY A 98 -19.18 10.00 2.91
C GLY A 98 -17.75 10.45 3.22
N ARG A 99 -16.73 9.94 2.51
CA ARG A 99 -15.31 10.18 2.82
C ARG A 99 -14.80 11.56 2.39
N TRP A 100 -15.54 12.30 1.57
CA TRP A 100 -15.13 13.65 1.15
C TRP A 100 -14.86 14.58 2.33
N GLY A 101 -15.69 14.53 3.39
CA GLY A 101 -15.48 15.29 4.63
C GLY A 101 -14.54 14.56 5.59
N ASP A 102 -14.79 13.27 5.82
CA ASP A 102 -14.15 12.48 6.87
C ASP A 102 -12.64 12.25 6.67
N TYR A 103 -12.15 12.28 5.42
CA TYR A 103 -10.72 12.12 5.12
C TYR A 103 -9.88 13.31 5.65
N GLY A 104 -10.50 14.46 5.90
CA GLY A 104 -9.85 15.60 6.52
C GLY A 104 -8.84 16.31 5.60
N PRO A 105 -7.78 16.92 6.16
CA PRO A 105 -6.85 17.80 5.45
C PRO A 105 -5.84 17.06 4.56
N GLU A 106 -5.63 15.76 4.77
CA GLU A 106 -4.71 14.96 3.95
C GLU A 106 -5.23 14.74 2.51
N LEU A 107 -6.53 14.96 2.28
CA LEU A 107 -7.14 14.90 0.95
C LEU A 107 -6.83 16.19 0.18
N LEU A 108 -5.95 16.09 -0.82
CA LEU A 108 -5.64 17.20 -1.72
C LEU A 108 -6.83 17.50 -2.64
N ARG A 109 -7.63 18.51 -2.28
CA ARG A 109 -8.79 18.98 -3.04
C ARG A 109 -8.37 20.06 -4.04
N LEU A 110 -8.98 20.03 -5.23
CA LEU A 110 -8.72 20.95 -6.32
C LEU A 110 -10.01 21.32 -7.05
N LYS A 111 -10.03 22.48 -7.69
CA LYS A 111 -11.11 22.92 -8.56
C LYS A 111 -10.61 23.08 -9.98
N ASP A 112 -11.43 22.68 -10.95
CA ASP A 112 -11.12 22.97 -12.35
C ASP A 112 -11.51 24.40 -12.74
N ARG A 113 -11.28 24.76 -14.01
CA ARG A 113 -11.62 26.09 -14.56
C ARG A 113 -13.12 26.42 -14.59
N HIS A 114 -13.98 25.47 -14.25
CA HIS A 114 -15.43 25.59 -14.20
C HIS A 114 -15.95 25.42 -12.77
N ASP A 115 -15.08 25.56 -11.76
CA ASP A 115 -15.38 25.43 -10.34
C ASP A 115 -15.92 24.05 -9.91
N ARG A 116 -15.70 23.01 -10.73
CA ARG A 116 -16.03 21.62 -10.35
C ARG A 116 -14.99 21.09 -9.37
N GLU A 117 -15.45 20.35 -8.36
CA GLU A 117 -14.60 19.86 -7.28
C GLU A 117 -14.04 18.48 -7.57
N PHE A 118 -12.74 18.32 -7.31
CA PHE A 118 -12.02 17.06 -7.46
C PHE A 118 -11.05 16.88 -6.30
N CYS A 119 -10.52 15.68 -6.15
CA CYS A 119 -9.30 15.44 -5.39
C CYS A 119 -8.25 14.72 -6.23
N PHE A 120 -6.99 14.85 -5.82
CA PHE A 120 -5.96 13.92 -6.23
C PHE A 120 -6.07 12.68 -5.35
N GLY A 121 -6.36 11.52 -5.95
CA GLY A 121 -6.68 10.29 -5.25
C GLY A 121 -5.58 9.82 -4.29
N PRO A 122 -5.85 9.74 -2.98
CA PRO A 122 -4.95 9.07 -2.04
C PRO A 122 -5.15 7.54 -2.01
N THR A 123 -6.25 7.08 -2.59
CA THR A 123 -6.70 5.69 -2.81
C THR A 123 -7.88 5.71 -3.81
N HIS A 124 -8.46 4.56 -4.14
CA HIS A 124 -9.41 4.39 -5.24
C HIS A 124 -10.65 3.53 -4.92
N GLU A 125 -11.04 3.31 -3.66
CA GLU A 125 -12.22 2.50 -3.33
C GLU A 125 -13.49 3.00 -4.05
N GLU A 126 -13.73 4.31 -4.07
CA GLU A 126 -14.91 4.91 -4.69
C GLU A 126 -14.90 4.77 -6.22
N VAL A 127 -13.73 4.96 -6.82
CA VAL A 127 -13.55 4.90 -8.28
C VAL A 127 -13.75 3.47 -8.77
N VAL A 128 -13.15 2.48 -8.11
CA VAL A 128 -13.30 1.08 -8.51
C VAL A 128 -14.71 0.56 -8.24
N THR A 129 -15.37 0.98 -7.16
CA THR A 129 -16.78 0.63 -6.91
C THR A 129 -17.68 1.22 -7.99
N THR A 130 -17.42 2.45 -8.43
CA THR A 130 -18.15 3.08 -9.54
C THR A 130 -17.94 2.34 -10.85
N LEU A 131 -16.71 1.92 -11.15
CA LEU A 131 -16.40 1.09 -12.30
C LEU A 131 -17.20 -0.23 -12.23
N MET A 132 -17.09 -0.95 -11.12
CA MET A 132 -17.75 -2.25 -10.96
C MET A 132 -19.27 -2.14 -10.95
N ARG A 133 -19.85 -1.04 -10.48
CA ARG A 133 -21.30 -0.77 -10.57
C ARG A 133 -21.81 -0.79 -12.00
N ASN A 134 -20.97 -0.42 -12.95
CA ASN A 134 -21.31 -0.38 -14.38
C ASN A 134 -20.89 -1.64 -15.16
N GLU A 135 -20.15 -2.56 -14.53
CA GLU A 135 -19.56 -3.71 -15.23
C GLU A 135 -19.94 -5.07 -14.60
N LEU A 136 -20.28 -5.10 -13.31
CA LEU A 136 -20.67 -6.32 -12.58
C LEU A 136 -22.20 -6.39 -12.43
N PHE A 137 -22.81 -7.29 -13.19
CA PHE A 137 -24.26 -7.47 -13.21
C PHE A 137 -24.72 -8.83 -12.70
N SER A 138 -23.86 -9.86 -12.76
CA SER A 138 -24.19 -11.24 -12.39
C SER A 138 -23.15 -11.87 -11.49
N TYR A 139 -23.59 -12.72 -10.56
CA TYR A 139 -22.73 -13.54 -9.69
C TYR A 139 -21.69 -14.37 -10.47
N LYS A 140 -21.97 -14.71 -11.74
CA LYS A 140 -21.05 -15.44 -12.62
C LYS A 140 -19.75 -14.70 -12.93
N GLN A 141 -19.72 -13.38 -12.71
CA GLN A 141 -18.54 -12.54 -12.87
C GLN A 141 -17.69 -12.47 -11.59
N LEU A 142 -18.15 -13.10 -10.51
CA LEU A 142 -17.49 -13.10 -9.20
C LEU A 142 -16.86 -14.48 -8.90
N PRO A 143 -15.73 -14.54 -8.20
CA PRO A 143 -14.94 -13.41 -7.72
C PRO A 143 -14.15 -12.72 -8.83
N VAL A 144 -13.93 -11.41 -8.69
CA VAL A 144 -12.99 -10.65 -9.52
C VAL A 144 -12.08 -9.84 -8.62
N ASN A 145 -10.80 -9.76 -8.97
CA ASN A 145 -9.83 -8.90 -8.29
C ASN A 145 -9.11 -8.06 -9.34
N VAL A 146 -9.24 -6.74 -9.24
CA VAL A 146 -8.55 -5.78 -10.12
C VAL A 146 -7.51 -5.02 -9.32
N TYR A 147 -6.42 -4.61 -9.95
CA TYR A 147 -5.40 -3.80 -9.29
C TYR A 147 -4.77 -2.80 -10.25
N GLN A 148 -4.10 -1.80 -9.70
CA GLN A 148 -3.28 -0.87 -10.46
C GLN A 148 -1.96 -0.63 -9.74
N ILE A 149 -0.97 -0.10 -10.46
CA ILE A 149 0.21 0.53 -9.86
C ILE A 149 0.26 1.98 -10.33
N GLN A 150 -0.05 2.91 -9.43
CA GLN A 150 -0.36 4.28 -9.79
C GLN A 150 0.05 5.26 -8.68
N THR A 151 0.41 6.48 -9.08
CA THR A 151 0.82 7.56 -8.18
C THR A 151 -0.34 8.13 -7.37
N LYS A 152 -0.21 8.09 -6.05
CA LYS A 152 -1.15 8.65 -5.07
C LYS A 152 -0.63 9.95 -4.50
N PHE A 153 -1.53 10.72 -3.90
CA PHE A 153 -1.16 11.92 -3.15
C PHE A 153 -1.87 11.96 -1.79
N ARG A 154 -1.11 12.14 -0.71
CA ARG A 154 -1.63 12.48 0.63
C ARG A 154 -0.91 13.73 1.09
N ASP A 155 -1.63 14.79 1.47
CA ASP A 155 -1.03 16.04 1.95
C ASP A 155 -0.57 15.91 3.41
N GLU A 156 0.40 15.02 3.62
CA GLU A 156 1.00 14.72 4.91
C GLU A 156 1.51 16.02 5.57
N ILE A 157 1.07 16.24 6.82
CA ILE A 157 1.33 17.46 7.59
C ILE A 157 2.83 17.67 7.77
N ARG A 158 3.59 16.59 8.00
CA ARG A 158 5.04 16.63 8.17
C ARG A 158 5.73 15.54 7.33
N PRO A 159 5.93 15.78 6.02
CA PRO A 159 6.63 14.83 5.16
C PRO A 159 8.07 14.68 5.66
N ARG A 160 8.49 13.43 5.89
CA ARG A 160 9.79 13.11 6.48
C ARG A 160 10.34 11.82 5.87
N PHE A 161 11.58 11.49 6.22
CA PHE A 161 12.13 10.16 5.93
C PHE A 161 12.26 9.80 4.44
N GLY A 162 12.35 10.80 3.56
CA GLY A 162 12.53 10.57 2.14
C GLY A 162 11.27 10.04 1.48
N VAL A 163 11.42 8.96 0.72
CA VAL A 163 10.29 8.28 0.03
C VAL A 163 9.39 7.50 0.97
N MET A 164 9.79 7.27 2.24
CA MET A 164 9.00 6.47 3.18
C MET A 164 7.77 7.22 3.72
N ARG A 165 7.84 8.55 3.82
CA ARG A 165 6.71 9.39 4.25
C ARG A 165 6.63 10.67 3.41
N ALA A 166 6.43 10.44 2.11
CA ALA A 166 6.27 11.46 1.09
C ALA A 166 4.80 11.87 0.91
N ARG A 167 4.56 12.97 0.19
CA ARG A 167 3.20 13.39 -0.20
C ARG A 167 2.74 12.73 -1.48
N GLU A 168 3.62 12.70 -2.48
CA GLU A 168 3.42 11.96 -3.72
C GLU A 168 4.22 10.66 -3.65
N PHE A 169 3.53 9.53 -3.82
CA PHE A 169 4.13 8.20 -3.71
C PHE A 169 3.47 7.23 -4.69
N MET A 170 4.18 6.15 -5.02
CA MET A 170 3.62 5.08 -5.84
C MET A 170 2.94 4.06 -4.94
N MET A 171 1.82 3.53 -5.37
CA MET A 171 1.16 2.46 -4.65
C MET A 171 0.63 1.45 -5.65
N LYS A 172 0.81 0.16 -5.33
CA LYS A 172 -0.04 -0.88 -5.85
C LYS A 172 -1.26 -0.97 -4.96
N ASP A 173 -2.45 -0.79 -5.52
CA ASP A 173 -3.73 -0.93 -4.84
C ASP A 173 -4.60 -1.91 -5.63
N SER A 174 -5.17 -2.89 -4.92
CA SER A 174 -5.96 -3.98 -5.48
C SER A 174 -7.29 -4.06 -4.75
N TYR A 175 -8.35 -4.43 -5.47
CA TYR A 175 -9.72 -4.44 -5.00
C TYR A 175 -10.45 -5.66 -5.54
N SER A 176 -11.00 -6.45 -4.63
CA SER A 176 -11.72 -7.67 -4.97
C SER A 176 -13.20 -7.60 -4.61
N PHE A 177 -14.02 -8.32 -5.37
CA PHE A 177 -15.47 -8.33 -5.27
C PHE A 177 -15.97 -9.77 -5.22
N HIS A 178 -16.91 -10.05 -4.31
CA HIS A 178 -17.28 -11.41 -3.92
C HIS A 178 -18.77 -11.57 -3.71
N VAL A 179 -19.25 -12.81 -3.94
CA VAL A 179 -20.63 -13.21 -3.66
C VAL A 179 -20.95 -13.20 -2.16
N ASP A 180 -19.97 -13.55 -1.33
CA ASP A 180 -20.10 -13.68 0.11
C ASP A 180 -18.75 -13.52 0.84
N MET A 181 -18.78 -13.64 2.17
CA MET A 181 -17.60 -13.53 3.02
C MET A 181 -16.64 -14.73 2.88
N GLU A 182 -17.11 -15.90 2.45
CA GLU A 182 -16.25 -17.08 2.29
C GLU A 182 -15.35 -16.90 1.06
N SER A 183 -15.93 -16.46 -0.06
CA SER A 183 -15.21 -16.07 -1.27
C SER A 183 -14.21 -14.93 -1.01
N LEU A 184 -14.60 -13.93 -0.20
CA LEU A 184 -13.69 -12.84 0.21
C LEU A 184 -12.52 -13.38 1.05
N ARG A 185 -12.76 -14.26 2.02
CA ARG A 185 -11.68 -14.85 2.84
C ARG A 185 -10.68 -15.63 2.01
N ALA A 186 -11.14 -16.39 1.01
CA ALA A 186 -10.25 -17.12 0.11
C ALA A 186 -9.32 -16.17 -0.67
N THR A 187 -9.86 -15.06 -1.18
CA THR A 187 -9.07 -14.06 -1.93
C THR A 187 -8.17 -13.25 -1.01
N TYR A 188 -8.62 -12.94 0.20
CA TYR A 188 -7.79 -12.33 1.24
C TYR A 188 -6.56 -13.19 1.56
N GLN A 189 -6.74 -14.51 1.73
CA GLN A 189 -5.61 -15.42 1.93
C GLN A 189 -4.69 -15.46 0.71
N ALA A 190 -5.24 -15.48 -0.51
CA ALA A 190 -4.44 -15.42 -1.73
C ALA A 190 -3.60 -14.14 -1.82
N MET A 191 -4.13 -13.00 -1.39
CA MET A 191 -3.38 -11.73 -1.33
C MET A 191 -2.33 -11.73 -0.23
N TYR A 192 -2.64 -12.29 0.93
CA TYR A 192 -1.66 -12.50 2.01
C TYR A 192 -0.46 -13.34 1.52
N ASP A 193 -0.74 -14.45 0.82
CA ASP A 193 0.29 -15.33 0.27
C ASP A 193 1.09 -14.64 -0.86
N ALA A 194 0.40 -13.87 -1.72
CA ALA A 194 1.05 -13.08 -2.77
C ALA A 194 2.00 -12.05 -2.19
N TYR A 195 1.59 -11.32 -1.14
CA TYR A 195 2.43 -10.34 -0.45
C TYR A 195 3.63 -10.99 0.21
N THR A 196 3.41 -12.13 0.86
CA THR A 196 4.50 -12.95 1.42
C THR A 196 5.53 -13.27 0.35
N LYS A 197 5.11 -13.74 -0.84
CA LYS A 197 6.00 -14.00 -1.97
C LYS A 197 6.69 -12.74 -2.49
N ILE A 198 5.97 -11.62 -2.63
CA ILE A 198 6.53 -10.32 -3.07
C ILE A 198 7.69 -9.92 -2.16
N PHE A 199 7.46 -9.84 -0.84
CA PHE A 199 8.47 -9.36 0.09
C PHE A 199 9.62 -10.35 0.27
N THR A 200 9.36 -11.67 0.18
CA THR A 200 10.43 -12.68 0.11
C THR A 200 11.28 -12.52 -1.15
N ARG A 201 10.68 -12.31 -2.33
CA ARG A 201 11.41 -12.09 -3.59
C ARG A 201 12.22 -10.78 -3.59
N LEU A 202 11.76 -9.77 -2.85
CA LEU A 202 12.50 -8.53 -2.61
C LEU A 202 13.64 -8.70 -1.59
N GLY A 203 13.76 -9.85 -0.94
CA GLY A 203 14.80 -10.14 0.04
C GLY A 203 14.60 -9.43 1.38
N LEU A 204 13.36 -9.04 1.70
CA LEU A 204 13.04 -8.32 2.93
C LEU A 204 12.85 -9.29 4.10
N ARG A 205 13.22 -8.84 5.31
CA ARG A 205 12.88 -9.50 6.56
C ARG A 205 11.64 -8.81 7.12
N PHE A 206 10.49 -9.48 7.00
CA PHE A 206 9.21 -8.91 7.37
C PHE A 206 8.39 -9.90 8.20
N ARG A 207 7.36 -9.39 8.86
CA ARG A 207 6.34 -10.17 9.55
C ARG A 207 4.97 -9.60 9.23
N ALA A 208 3.99 -10.46 8.98
CA ALA A 208 2.61 -10.02 8.90
C ALA A 208 2.04 -9.95 10.32
N VAL A 209 1.31 -8.88 10.63
CA VAL A 209 0.83 -8.58 11.99
C VAL A 209 -0.65 -8.19 11.92
N LEU A 210 -1.43 -8.59 12.92
CA LEU A 210 -2.81 -8.15 13.06
C LEU A 210 -2.88 -6.63 13.23
N ALA A 211 -3.77 -5.98 12.47
CA ALA A 211 -3.82 -4.53 12.37
C ALA A 211 -5.24 -3.96 12.56
N VAL A 212 -5.32 -2.66 12.85
CA VAL A 212 -6.57 -1.89 12.88
C VAL A 212 -7.02 -1.54 11.45
N THR A 213 -8.33 -1.44 11.22
CA THR A 213 -8.89 -1.21 9.88
C THR A 213 -9.02 0.27 9.50
N GLY A 214 -8.76 1.19 10.44
CA GLY A 214 -8.72 2.63 10.21
C GLY A 214 -9.97 3.23 9.53
N GLN A 215 -9.79 4.34 8.81
CA GLN A 215 -10.88 4.99 8.05
C GLN A 215 -11.35 4.19 6.83
N ILE A 216 -10.53 3.24 6.36
CA ILE A 216 -10.85 2.37 5.23
C ILE A 216 -12.03 1.46 5.62
N GLY A 217 -12.08 1.02 6.89
CA GLY A 217 -13.14 0.19 7.46
C GLY A 217 -12.90 -1.31 7.26
N GLY A 218 -13.76 -2.15 7.83
CA GLY A 218 -13.65 -3.61 7.77
C GLY A 218 -13.53 -4.28 9.13
N SER A 219 -13.50 -5.61 9.14
CA SER A 219 -13.50 -6.44 10.36
C SER A 219 -12.20 -7.18 10.64
N HIS A 220 -11.35 -7.36 9.62
CA HIS A 220 -10.11 -8.11 9.71
C HIS A 220 -9.06 -7.54 8.77
N SER A 221 -7.83 -7.31 9.27
CA SER A 221 -6.73 -6.80 8.48
C SER A 221 -5.36 -7.26 8.99
N HIS A 222 -4.39 -7.35 8.08
CA HIS A 222 -2.98 -7.55 8.41
C HIS A 222 -2.10 -6.51 7.73
N GLU A 223 -1.18 -5.96 8.50
CA GLU A 223 -0.05 -5.15 8.01
C GLU A 223 1.16 -6.06 7.79
N PHE A 224 1.94 -5.78 6.75
CA PHE A 224 3.22 -6.40 6.48
C PHE A 224 4.31 -5.43 6.91
N GLN A 225 5.02 -5.79 7.97
CA GLN A 225 5.95 -4.93 8.68
C GLN A 225 7.39 -5.42 8.44
N VAL A 226 8.23 -4.60 7.79
CA VAL A 226 9.67 -4.86 7.68
C VAL A 226 10.35 -4.48 8.98
N LEU A 227 11.08 -5.42 9.59
CA LEU A 227 11.71 -5.20 10.88
C LEU A 227 12.92 -4.26 10.74
N ALA A 228 12.84 -3.08 11.34
CA ALA A 228 13.88 -2.05 11.28
C ALA A 228 13.81 -1.12 12.49
N GLU A 229 14.96 -0.78 13.09
CA GLU A 229 15.04 0.16 14.22
C GLU A 229 14.49 1.56 13.90
N SER A 230 14.46 1.93 12.62
CA SER A 230 13.89 3.19 12.13
C SER A 230 12.37 3.16 11.90
N GLY A 231 11.73 2.00 12.10
CA GLY A 231 10.31 1.81 11.87
C GLY A 231 9.41 2.69 12.72
N GLU A 232 8.36 3.27 12.16
CA GLU A 232 7.42 4.11 12.93
C GLU A 232 6.48 3.28 13.80
N ASP A 233 6.21 2.02 13.41
CA ASP A 233 5.28 1.14 14.09
C ASP A 233 5.95 0.28 15.16
N ILE A 234 5.19 -0.03 16.21
CA ILE A 234 5.59 -1.00 17.24
C ILE A 234 4.85 -2.31 16.96
N VAL A 235 5.62 -3.33 16.60
CA VAL A 235 5.16 -4.70 16.41
C VAL A 235 5.32 -5.45 17.73
N VAL A 236 4.21 -5.98 18.23
CA VAL A 236 4.16 -6.85 19.40
C VAL A 236 4.07 -8.28 18.92
N TYR A 237 4.97 -9.16 19.38
CA TYR A 237 5.02 -10.55 18.94
C TYR A 237 5.39 -11.52 20.07
N CYS A 238 5.02 -12.79 19.91
CA CYS A 238 5.52 -13.88 20.74
C CYS A 238 6.64 -14.62 20.00
N GLU A 239 7.69 -15.04 20.73
CA GLU A 239 8.76 -15.89 20.16
C GLU A 239 8.39 -17.38 20.13
N GLU A 240 7.48 -17.78 21.01
CA GLU A 240 7.06 -19.17 21.23
C GLU A 240 5.82 -19.52 20.38
N SER A 241 5.31 -18.57 19.59
CA SER A 241 4.18 -18.75 18.70
C SER A 241 4.18 -17.81 17.49
N ASP A 242 3.21 -17.99 16.59
CA ASP A 242 3.03 -17.14 15.42
C ASP A 242 2.35 -15.80 15.75
N TYR A 243 1.92 -15.56 17.00
CA TYR A 243 1.22 -14.35 17.38
C TYR A 243 2.05 -13.09 17.09
N ALA A 244 1.46 -12.18 16.32
CA ALA A 244 1.99 -10.85 16.06
C ALA A 244 0.87 -9.86 15.76
N ALA A 245 0.95 -8.68 16.37
CA ALA A 245 -0.02 -7.61 16.22
C ALA A 245 0.69 -6.25 16.24
N ASN A 246 0.09 -5.27 15.58
CA ASN A 246 0.39 -3.87 15.84
C ASN A 246 0.00 -3.56 17.31
N ILE A 247 0.77 -2.75 18.03
CA ILE A 247 0.49 -2.39 19.43
C ILE A 247 -0.94 -1.85 19.63
N GLU A 248 -1.50 -1.16 18.63
CA GLU A 248 -2.86 -0.64 18.65
C GLU A 248 -3.94 -1.73 18.64
N ARG A 249 -3.61 -2.93 18.15
CA ARG A 249 -4.52 -4.08 18.06
C ARG A 249 -4.20 -5.21 19.05
N ALA A 250 -3.05 -5.15 19.71
CA ALA A 250 -2.58 -6.20 20.61
C ALA A 250 -3.58 -6.46 21.75
N GLU A 251 -3.97 -7.72 21.93
CA GLU A 251 -4.91 -8.11 22.98
C GLU A 251 -4.16 -8.31 24.30
N ASN A 252 -4.72 -7.78 25.40
CA ASN A 252 -4.16 -7.97 26.73
C ASN A 252 -5.08 -8.85 27.60
N LEU A 253 -4.54 -9.96 28.11
CA LEU A 253 -5.22 -10.81 29.08
C LEU A 253 -5.27 -10.21 30.50
N SER A 254 -4.38 -9.28 30.83
CA SER A 254 -4.25 -8.64 32.15
C SER A 254 -5.12 -7.40 32.35
N GLY A 255 -5.78 -6.89 31.29
CA GLY A 255 -6.75 -5.80 31.35
C GLY A 255 -6.17 -4.38 31.34
N THR A 256 -4.85 -4.20 31.23
CA THR A 256 -4.19 -2.90 31.03
C THR A 256 -3.87 -2.67 29.55
N LEU A 257 -4.21 -1.50 29.01
CA LEU A 257 -3.83 -1.09 27.65
C LEU A 257 -3.06 0.23 27.70
N PRO A 258 -2.00 0.41 26.87
CA PRO A 258 -1.42 -0.56 25.93
C PRO A 258 -0.71 -1.73 26.65
N VAL A 259 -0.53 -2.85 25.95
CA VAL A 259 0.28 -3.99 26.42
C VAL A 259 1.71 -3.56 26.76
N GLN A 260 2.38 -4.30 27.63
CA GLN A 260 3.79 -4.08 28.01
C GLN A 260 4.67 -5.25 27.57
N GLU A 261 5.95 -4.97 27.34
CA GLU A 261 6.93 -6.02 27.06
C GLU A 261 7.07 -6.95 28.28
N GLY A 262 6.97 -8.26 28.06
CA GLY A 262 6.93 -9.27 29.12
C GLY A 262 5.53 -9.67 29.60
N ASP A 263 4.47 -9.03 29.09
CA ASP A 263 3.08 -9.49 29.30
C ASP A 263 2.86 -10.89 28.71
N ASP A 264 1.88 -11.63 29.24
CA ASP A 264 1.50 -12.92 28.68
C ASP A 264 0.88 -12.75 27.28
N SER A 265 1.35 -13.56 26.33
CA SER A 265 0.78 -13.64 24.99
C SER A 265 -0.68 -14.07 25.07
N PRO A 266 -1.59 -13.46 24.29
CA PRO A 266 -3.02 -13.77 24.36
C PRO A 266 -3.37 -15.20 23.92
N ASP A 267 -2.45 -15.87 23.21
CA ASP A 267 -2.59 -17.30 22.87
C ASP A 267 -2.08 -18.25 23.97
N GLY A 268 -1.61 -17.71 25.11
CA GLY A 268 -1.15 -18.46 26.27
C GLY A 268 0.17 -19.20 26.09
N LYS A 269 0.91 -18.94 25.01
CA LYS A 269 2.10 -19.74 24.64
C LYS A 269 3.43 -19.16 25.07
N GLY A 270 3.46 -17.93 25.58
CA GLY A 270 4.70 -17.27 25.94
C GLY A 270 4.53 -15.82 26.36
N LYS A 271 5.63 -15.06 26.30
CA LYS A 271 5.65 -13.63 26.62
C LYS A 271 5.73 -12.75 25.38
N LEU A 272 5.18 -11.54 25.48
CA LEU A 272 5.21 -10.53 24.42
C LEU A 272 6.56 -9.81 24.37
N LYS A 273 7.08 -9.62 23.16
CA LYS A 273 8.28 -8.85 22.82
C LYS A 273 7.97 -7.79 21.78
N PHE A 274 8.76 -6.71 21.80
CA PHE A 274 8.50 -5.55 20.96
C PHE A 274 9.61 -5.41 19.90
N ALA A 275 9.20 -5.05 18.69
CA ALA A 275 10.10 -4.69 17.60
C ALA A 275 9.57 -3.45 16.88
N ARG A 276 10.45 -2.74 16.17
CA ARG A 276 10.05 -1.63 15.30
C ARG A 276 9.88 -2.10 13.86
N GLY A 277 8.80 -1.64 13.23
CA GLY A 277 8.38 -2.05 11.89
C GLY A 277 8.19 -0.86 10.95
N ILE A 278 8.52 -1.07 9.67
CA ILE A 278 8.11 -0.20 8.57
C ILE A 278 6.99 -0.92 7.83
N GLU A 279 5.78 -0.34 7.84
CA GLU A 279 4.66 -0.85 7.04
C GLU A 279 5.00 -0.76 5.55
N VAL A 280 4.98 -1.90 4.85
CA VAL A 280 5.22 -1.98 3.40
C VAL A 280 4.01 -2.49 2.62
N GLY A 281 2.97 -2.94 3.33
CA GLY A 281 1.71 -3.33 2.71
C GLY A 281 0.65 -3.69 3.73
N HIS A 282 -0.61 -3.64 3.31
CA HIS A 282 -1.76 -3.88 4.16
C HIS A 282 -2.85 -4.61 3.35
N VAL A 283 -3.48 -5.60 3.95
CA VAL A 283 -4.62 -6.34 3.39
C VAL A 283 -5.85 -6.17 4.28
N PHE A 284 -7.02 -5.86 3.69
CA PHE A 284 -8.26 -5.57 4.42
C PHE A 284 -9.44 -6.40 3.89
N GLN A 285 -10.31 -6.84 4.80
CA GLN A 285 -11.67 -7.31 4.49
C GLN A 285 -12.66 -6.15 4.72
N LEU A 286 -13.06 -5.46 3.65
CA LEU A 286 -13.93 -4.28 3.72
C LEU A 286 -15.40 -4.63 3.94
N GLY A 287 -15.80 -5.84 3.55
CA GLY A 287 -17.21 -6.25 3.56
C GLY A 287 -18.01 -5.45 2.53
N ASP A 288 -19.24 -5.07 2.86
CA ASP A 288 -20.14 -4.38 1.94
C ASP A 288 -20.22 -2.86 2.14
N LYS A 289 -19.22 -2.25 2.80
CA LYS A 289 -19.19 -0.81 3.12
C LYS A 289 -19.43 0.06 1.89
N TYR A 290 -18.57 -0.07 0.87
CA TYR A 290 -18.63 0.75 -0.34
C TYR A 290 -19.73 0.29 -1.30
N SER A 291 -19.96 -1.02 -1.40
CA SER A 291 -21.00 -1.53 -2.28
C SER A 291 -22.39 -1.08 -1.85
N LYS A 292 -22.67 -1.01 -0.54
CA LYS A 292 -23.91 -0.43 -0.01
C LYS A 292 -23.99 1.08 -0.20
N SER A 293 -22.96 1.84 0.21
CA SER A 293 -23.04 3.31 0.17
C SER A 293 -23.15 3.85 -1.26
N MET A 294 -22.50 3.17 -2.21
CA MET A 294 -22.50 3.57 -3.63
C MET A 294 -23.46 2.73 -4.48
N ASN A 295 -24.36 1.95 -3.87
CA ASN A 295 -25.38 1.17 -4.56
C ASN A 295 -24.85 0.28 -5.72
N LEU A 296 -23.73 -0.40 -5.50
CA LEU A 296 -23.23 -1.46 -6.38
C LEU A 296 -23.98 -2.76 -6.03
N SER A 297 -24.96 -3.15 -6.84
CA SER A 297 -25.70 -4.39 -6.66
C SER A 297 -25.45 -5.39 -7.80
N VAL A 298 -25.35 -6.68 -7.47
CA VAL A 298 -25.15 -7.78 -8.42
C VAL A 298 -26.31 -8.77 -8.32
N LEU A 299 -26.74 -9.35 -9.44
CA LEU A 299 -27.76 -10.39 -9.46
C LEU A 299 -27.19 -11.74 -8.98
N GLY A 300 -27.75 -12.28 -7.90
CA GLY A 300 -27.42 -13.58 -7.32
C GLY A 300 -27.96 -14.76 -8.12
N GLU A 301 -27.48 -15.96 -7.77
CA GLU A 301 -27.95 -17.21 -8.38
C GLU A 301 -29.43 -17.48 -8.12
N ASP A 302 -29.94 -17.01 -6.99
CA ASP A 302 -31.35 -17.07 -6.59
C ASP A 302 -32.23 -16.03 -7.30
N GLY A 303 -31.65 -15.22 -8.20
CA GLY A 303 -32.33 -14.15 -8.90
C GLY A 303 -32.57 -12.89 -8.06
N LYS A 304 -32.00 -12.79 -6.84
CA LYS A 304 -32.10 -11.60 -6.00
C LYS A 304 -30.83 -10.76 -6.09
N SER A 305 -31.00 -9.44 -6.05
CA SER A 305 -29.86 -8.52 -5.99
C SER A 305 -29.24 -8.52 -4.60
N PHE A 306 -27.91 -8.47 -4.55
CA PHE A 306 -27.14 -8.31 -3.30
C PHE A 306 -25.99 -7.32 -3.50
N PHE A 307 -25.48 -6.77 -2.40
CA PHE A 307 -24.28 -5.94 -2.39
C PHE A 307 -23.05 -6.84 -2.24
N PRO A 308 -22.12 -6.88 -3.22
CA PRO A 308 -20.97 -7.77 -3.14
C PRO A 308 -20.04 -7.38 -1.98
N GLN A 309 -19.43 -8.40 -1.37
CA GLN A 309 -18.39 -8.20 -0.36
C GLN A 309 -17.09 -7.77 -1.04
N MET A 310 -16.36 -6.85 -0.41
CA MET A 310 -15.16 -6.26 -0.97
C MET A 310 -13.93 -6.50 -0.10
N GLY A 311 -12.77 -6.60 -0.76
CA GLY A 311 -11.45 -6.53 -0.13
C GLY A 311 -10.61 -5.42 -0.76
N CYS A 312 -9.67 -4.86 -0.01
CA CYS A 312 -8.64 -3.97 -0.58
C CYS A 312 -7.24 -4.30 -0.07
N TYR A 313 -6.25 -4.10 -0.92
CA TYR A 313 -4.88 -4.57 -0.69
C TYR A 313 -3.86 -3.56 -1.23
N GLY A 314 -3.10 -2.92 -0.34
CA GLY A 314 -2.06 -1.91 -0.66
C GLY A 314 -0.62 -2.41 -0.52
N VAL A 315 0.29 -1.99 -1.41
CA VAL A 315 1.76 -2.11 -1.27
C VAL A 315 2.35 -0.76 -1.67
N GLY A 316 3.18 -0.18 -0.81
CA GLY A 316 3.89 1.08 -1.03
C GLY A 316 5.26 0.90 -1.67
#